data_AF-A0A2V9KMP0-F1
#
_entry.id   AF-A0A2V9KMP0-F1
#
_cell.length_a   1.000
_cell.length_b   1.000
_cell.length_c   1.000
_cell.angle_alpha   90.00
_cell.angle_beta   90.00
_cell.angle_gamma   90.00
#
_symmetry.space_group_name_H-M   'P 1'
#
loop_
_entity.id
_entity.type
_entity.pdbx_description
1 polymer ?
#
loop_
_entity_poly.entity_id
_entity_poly.type
_entity_poly.pdbx_seq_one_letter_code
_entity_poly.pdbx_strand_id
1 'polypeptide(L)'
;MLDAKRVRQAACVVFLAMASVAAMHVLAGQDISPGRRDFAAQASAQPAPQGIEPLTPAISEKQKRDLLKYNFGQMKKDAEELATLAKSLEDDLEHSNQNVLSLGVISKAEKIEKLAKKIRSTAKELPPEPLPDGRR
;
A
#
# COMPACT_ATOMS: atom_id res chain seq x y z
N MET A 1 41.25 -13.84 -1.76
CA MET A 1 39.96 -14.41 -1.32
C MET A 1 39.51 -13.60 -0.10
N LEU A 2 38.65 -12.59 -0.31
CA LEU A 2 38.17 -11.71 0.76
C LEU A 2 36.95 -12.37 1.44
N ASP A 3 37.03 -12.52 2.76
CA ASP A 3 36.05 -13.20 3.62
C ASP A 3 34.62 -12.63 3.54
N ALA A 4 33.66 -13.49 3.18
CA ALA A 4 32.22 -13.22 3.12
C ALA A 4 31.61 -12.78 4.47
N LYS A 5 32.35 -12.90 5.59
CA LYS A 5 31.93 -12.40 6.90
C LYS A 5 32.06 -10.88 7.04
N ARG A 6 33.05 -10.24 6.40
CA ARG A 6 33.24 -8.79 6.50
C ARG A 6 32.17 -8.02 5.72
N VAL A 7 31.68 -8.58 4.61
CA VAL A 7 30.60 -8.00 3.79
C VAL A 7 29.27 -7.99 4.55
N ARG A 8 28.96 -9.05 5.31
CA ARG A 8 27.74 -9.11 6.13
C ARG A 8 27.79 -8.19 7.35
N GLN A 9 28.94 -8.02 7.98
CA GLN A 9 29.09 -7.06 9.10
C GLN A 9 29.02 -5.61 8.63
N ALA A 10 29.60 -5.28 7.47
CA ALA A 10 29.51 -3.92 6.91
C ALA A 10 28.07 -3.55 6.52
N ALA A 11 27.30 -4.49 5.96
CA ALA A 11 25.90 -4.25 5.57
C ALA A 11 24.98 -3.95 6.78
N CYS A 12 25.18 -4.60 7.94
CA CYS A 12 24.37 -4.34 9.13
C CYS A 12 24.71 -3.00 9.83
N VAL A 13 25.96 -2.54 9.79
CA VAL A 13 26.36 -1.27 10.42
C VAL A 13 25.88 -0.06 9.61
N VAL A 14 25.81 -0.18 8.28
CA VAL A 14 25.31 0.90 7.40
C VAL A 14 23.77 1.01 7.46
N PHE A 15 23.04 -0.09 7.63
CA PHE A 15 21.57 -0.05 7.74
C PHE A 15 21.04 0.44 9.09
N LEU A 16 21.85 0.43 10.15
CA LEU A 16 21.47 0.94 11.48
C LEU A 16 21.78 2.43 11.72
N ALA A 17 22.42 3.11 10.77
CA ALA A 17 22.83 4.52 10.93
C ALA A 17 21.92 5.55 10.23
N MET A 18 20.87 5.13 9.49
CA MET A 18 19.96 6.04 8.76
C MET A 18 18.57 6.14 9.41
N ALA A 19 18.53 6.07 10.74
CA ALA A 19 17.33 6.31 11.54
C ALA A 19 17.60 7.44 12.55
N SER A 20 17.88 8.65 12.07
CA SER A 20 17.81 9.92 12.83
C SER A 20 18.22 11.10 11.95
N VAL A 21 17.28 11.67 11.18
CA VAL A 21 17.36 13.11 10.85
C VAL A 21 16.10 13.75 11.42
N ALA A 22 16.37 14.61 12.38
CA ALA A 22 15.48 15.10 13.40
C ALA A 22 14.35 15.97 12.86
N ALA A 23 13.17 15.75 13.44
CA ALA A 23 12.20 16.79 13.67
C ALA A 23 12.83 17.93 14.46
N MET A 24 13.03 19.09 13.84
CA MET A 24 13.25 20.37 14.50
C MET A 24 13.26 21.44 13.40
N HIS A 25 12.21 22.26 13.31
CA HIS A 25 12.23 23.65 12.84
C HIS A 25 10.84 24.25 13.10
N VAL A 26 10.57 24.62 14.35
CA VAL A 26 9.63 25.72 14.64
C VAL A 26 10.23 26.51 15.79
N LEU A 27 10.92 27.59 15.44
CA LEU A 27 11.24 28.68 16.35
C LEU A 27 11.04 29.99 15.61
N ALA A 28 9.86 30.58 15.79
CA ALA A 28 9.62 31.99 15.58
C ALA A 28 8.65 32.44 16.68
N GLY A 29 9.24 32.87 17.79
CA GLY A 29 8.54 33.63 18.82
C GLY A 29 8.51 35.12 18.47
N GLN A 30 7.49 35.78 19.03
CA GLN A 30 7.10 37.21 19.07
C GLN A 30 5.70 37.35 18.44
N ASP A 31 4.68 37.78 19.16
CA ASP A 31 4.61 39.07 19.82
C ASP A 31 3.62 39.10 20.99
N ILE A 32 3.91 39.95 21.96
CA ILE A 32 3.13 40.21 23.17
C ILE A 32 2.01 41.20 22.83
N SER A 33 0.76 40.89 23.18
CA SER A 33 -0.28 41.91 23.41
C SER A 33 -1.31 41.42 24.43
N PRO A 34 -1.38 42.03 25.63
CA PRO A 34 -2.44 41.75 26.60
C PRO A 34 -3.65 42.64 26.26
N GLY A 35 -4.63 42.06 25.57
CA GLY A 35 -5.88 42.73 25.20
C GLY A 35 -7.09 41.99 25.74
N ARG A 36 -7.42 42.25 27.01
CA ARG A 36 -8.66 41.88 27.68
C ARG A 36 -9.90 42.19 26.83
N ARG A 37 -10.70 41.16 26.49
CA ARG A 37 -12.16 41.28 26.38
C ARG A 37 -12.81 40.02 26.93
N ASP A 38 -13.43 40.23 28.08
CA ASP A 38 -14.40 39.37 28.71
C ASP A 38 -15.56 39.10 27.73
N PHE A 39 -15.72 37.85 27.30
CA PHE A 39 -17.02 37.32 26.89
C PHE A 39 -17.27 36.04 27.68
N ALA A 40 -17.89 36.27 28.84
CA ALA A 40 -18.58 35.24 29.57
C ALA A 40 -19.76 34.69 28.72
N ALA A 41 -19.95 33.38 28.86
CA ALA A 41 -21.20 32.66 28.67
C ALA A 41 -21.80 32.62 27.26
N GLN A 42 -21.53 31.54 26.54
CA GLN A 42 -22.64 30.70 26.08
C GLN A 42 -22.16 29.24 25.91
N ALA A 43 -22.36 28.46 26.96
CA ALA A 43 -22.35 27.01 26.88
C ALA A 43 -23.63 26.57 26.13
N SER A 44 -23.55 26.46 24.80
CA SER A 44 -24.50 25.69 24.01
C SER A 44 -24.06 24.23 24.04
N ALA A 45 -24.71 23.43 24.87
CA ALA A 45 -24.66 21.98 24.80
C ALA A 45 -25.08 21.55 23.38
N GLN A 46 -24.12 21.09 22.57
CA GLN A 46 -24.41 20.39 21.33
C GLN A 46 -24.92 18.99 21.68
N PRO A 47 -26.09 18.56 21.19
CA PRO A 47 -26.48 17.16 21.22
C PRO A 47 -25.45 16.37 20.41
N ALA A 48 -24.93 15.28 20.99
CA ALA A 48 -24.04 14.35 20.32
C ALA A 48 -24.65 13.90 18.98
N PRO A 49 -23.89 13.83 17.88
CA PRO A 49 -24.36 13.21 16.65
C PRO A 49 -24.75 11.76 16.94
N GLN A 50 -26.04 11.47 16.86
CA GLN A 50 -26.57 10.12 16.91
C GLN A 50 -25.87 9.32 15.80
N GLY A 51 -25.19 8.25 16.19
CA GLY A 51 -24.49 7.37 15.28
C GLY A 51 -25.48 6.83 14.24
N ILE A 52 -25.32 7.27 13.01
CA ILE A 52 -25.87 6.56 11.86
C ILE A 52 -25.06 5.26 11.79
N GLU A 53 -25.58 4.19 12.38
CA GLU A 53 -25.06 2.86 12.06
C GLU A 53 -25.21 2.66 10.55
N PRO A 54 -24.14 2.37 9.81
CA PRO A 54 -24.27 2.07 8.40
C PRO A 54 -25.06 0.77 8.26
N LEU A 55 -26.27 0.86 7.69
CA LEU A 55 -27.00 -0.29 7.17
C LEU A 55 -26.19 -0.91 6.03
N THR A 56 -25.19 -1.73 6.35
CA THR A 56 -24.57 -2.60 5.35
C THR A 56 -25.55 -3.73 5.06
N PRO A 57 -26.00 -3.93 3.81
CA PRO A 57 -26.87 -5.05 3.48
C PRO A 57 -26.16 -6.36 3.84
N ALA A 58 -26.79 -7.17 4.68
CA ALA A 58 -26.27 -8.47 5.07
C ALA A 58 -26.28 -9.40 3.84
N ILE A 59 -25.11 -9.58 3.24
CA ILE A 59 -24.93 -10.46 2.07
C ILE A 59 -25.07 -11.92 2.52
N SER A 60 -25.84 -12.74 1.78
CA SER A 60 -26.00 -14.16 2.12
C SER A 60 -24.70 -14.96 1.95
N GLU A 61 -24.56 -16.06 2.68
CA GLU A 61 -23.39 -16.95 2.59
C GLU A 61 -23.13 -17.46 1.17
N LYS A 62 -24.19 -17.71 0.38
CA LYS A 62 -24.05 -18.10 -1.02
C LYS A 62 -23.42 -16.97 -1.85
N GLN A 63 -23.90 -15.74 -1.69
CA GLN A 63 -23.36 -14.56 -2.39
C GLN A 63 -21.90 -14.31 -1.99
N LYS A 64 -21.53 -14.49 -0.72
CA LYS A 64 -20.13 -14.40 -0.27
C LYS A 64 -19.26 -15.42 -0.99
N ARG A 65 -19.66 -16.70 -1.05
CA ARG A 65 -18.90 -17.74 -1.76
C ARG A 65 -18.76 -17.46 -3.24
N ASP A 66 -19.84 -16.99 -3.88
CA ASP A 66 -19.83 -16.66 -5.31
C ASP A 66 -18.87 -15.47 -5.59
N LEU A 67 -18.84 -14.46 -4.71
CA LEU A 67 -17.90 -13.34 -4.77
C LEU A 67 -16.43 -13.79 -4.60
N LEU A 68 -16.16 -14.68 -3.64
CA LEU A 68 -14.81 -15.21 -3.42
C LEU A 68 -14.30 -15.98 -4.64
N LYS A 69 -15.14 -16.83 -5.24
CA LYS A 69 -14.80 -17.55 -6.48
C LYS A 69 -14.52 -16.60 -7.62
N TYR A 70 -15.34 -15.56 -7.78
CA TYR A 70 -15.15 -14.53 -8.78
C TYR A 70 -13.82 -13.80 -8.59
N ASN A 71 -13.54 -13.32 -7.36
CA ASN A 71 -12.31 -12.60 -7.02
C ASN A 71 -11.06 -13.44 -7.29
N PHE A 72 -11.07 -14.71 -6.87
CA PHE A 72 -9.97 -15.65 -7.14
C PHE A 72 -9.76 -15.88 -8.65
N GLY A 73 -10.85 -16.08 -9.40
CA GLY A 73 -10.79 -16.23 -10.85
C GLY A 73 -10.23 -15.01 -11.56
N GLN A 74 -10.60 -13.80 -11.11
CA GLN A 74 -10.06 -12.56 -11.65
C GLN A 74 -8.58 -12.36 -11.30
N MET A 75 -8.16 -12.69 -10.07
CA MET A 75 -6.75 -12.65 -9.67
C MET A 75 -5.89 -13.56 -10.54
N LYS A 76 -6.38 -14.76 -10.89
CA LYS A 76 -5.65 -15.66 -11.78
C LYS A 76 -5.40 -15.03 -13.14
N LYS A 77 -6.41 -14.41 -13.73
CA LYS A 77 -6.28 -13.70 -15.02
C LYS A 77 -5.33 -12.50 -14.91
N ASP A 78 -5.46 -11.71 -13.85
CA ASP A 78 -4.57 -10.57 -13.59
C ASP A 78 -3.11 -11.05 -13.47
N ALA A 79 -2.85 -12.21 -12.86
CA ALA A 79 -1.52 -12.80 -12.74
C ALA A 79 -0.96 -13.30 -14.08
N GLU A 80 -1.79 -13.91 -14.92
CA GLU A 80 -1.42 -14.33 -16.29
C GLU A 80 -1.07 -13.11 -17.16
N GLU A 81 -1.85 -12.03 -17.06
CA GLU A 81 -1.57 -10.77 -17.77
C GLU A 81 -0.28 -10.12 -17.26
N LEU A 82 -0.06 -10.13 -15.94
CA LEU A 82 1.17 -9.62 -15.33
C LEU A 82 2.40 -10.36 -15.84
N ALA A 83 2.36 -11.70 -15.91
CA ALA A 83 3.44 -12.50 -16.45
C ALA A 83 3.71 -12.17 -17.93
N THR A 84 2.65 -11.99 -18.72
CA THR A 84 2.75 -11.61 -20.13
C THR A 84 3.40 -10.24 -20.30
N LEU A 85 2.97 -9.24 -19.53
CA LEU A 85 3.54 -7.89 -19.58
C LEU A 85 4.99 -7.86 -19.11
N ALA A 86 5.33 -8.63 -18.08
CA ALA A 86 6.70 -8.75 -17.59
C ALA A 86 7.61 -9.35 -18.68
N LYS A 87 7.16 -10.40 -19.37
CA LYS A 87 7.93 -10.98 -20.47
C LYS A 87 8.09 -10.01 -21.63
N SER A 88 7.02 -9.31 -22.00
CA SER A 88 7.09 -8.29 -23.05
C SER A 88 7.96 -7.08 -22.68
N LEU A 89 8.05 -6.74 -21.40
CA LEU A 89 8.95 -5.68 -20.91
C LEU A 89 10.42 -6.12 -21.00
N GLU A 90 10.72 -7.37 -20.66
CA GLU A 90 12.04 -7.97 -20.85
C GLU A 90 12.44 -7.92 -22.33
N ASP A 91 11.57 -8.38 -23.22
CA ASP A 91 11.83 -8.39 -24.66
C ASP A 91 12.04 -6.95 -25.20
N ASP A 92 11.22 -5.97 -24.78
CA ASP A 92 11.41 -4.56 -25.17
C ASP A 92 12.77 -4.01 -24.71
N LEU A 93 13.28 -4.44 -23.55
CA LEU A 93 14.57 -4.00 -23.02
C LEU A 93 15.75 -4.68 -23.73
N GLU A 94 15.62 -5.95 -24.11
CA GLU A 94 16.64 -6.67 -24.89
C GLU A 94 16.85 -6.06 -26.27
N HIS A 95 15.78 -5.52 -26.87
CA HIS A 95 15.80 -4.93 -28.21
C HIS A 95 15.94 -3.40 -28.18
N SER A 96 16.03 -2.79 -27.00
CA SER A 96 16.20 -1.35 -26.82
C SER A 96 17.68 -0.98 -26.67
N ASN A 97 18.06 0.21 -27.14
CA ASN A 97 19.38 0.80 -26.89
C ASN A 97 19.34 1.67 -25.63
N GLN A 98 20.43 1.66 -24.85
CA GLN A 98 20.55 2.36 -23.56
C GLN A 98 20.18 3.86 -23.59
N ASN A 99 20.22 4.48 -24.77
CA ASN A 99 19.94 5.91 -24.96
C ASN A 99 18.51 6.22 -25.47
N VAL A 100 17.67 5.21 -25.70
CA VAL A 100 16.28 5.39 -26.17
C VAL A 100 15.34 4.45 -25.43
N LEU A 101 14.93 4.86 -24.23
CA LEU A 101 13.81 4.23 -23.53
C LEU A 101 12.50 4.59 -24.24
N SER A 102 11.97 3.65 -25.00
CA SER A 102 10.67 3.78 -25.66
C SER A 102 9.57 4.07 -24.63
N LEU A 103 8.64 4.97 -24.94
CA LEU A 103 7.44 5.21 -24.13
C LEU A 103 6.67 3.92 -23.79
N GLY A 104 6.80 2.90 -24.64
CA GLY A 104 6.26 1.55 -24.41
C GLY A 104 6.80 0.88 -23.14
N VAL A 105 8.09 0.99 -22.85
CA VAL A 105 8.73 0.39 -21.66
C VAL A 105 8.16 1.00 -20.38
N ILE A 106 8.04 2.33 -20.34
CA ILE A 106 7.46 3.06 -19.21
C ILE A 106 6.00 2.65 -19.01
N SER A 107 5.21 2.65 -20.09
CA SER A 107 3.79 2.28 -20.02
C SER A 107 3.58 0.83 -19.56
N LYS A 108 4.41 -0.11 -20.02
CA LYS A 108 4.36 -1.51 -19.58
C LYS A 108 4.71 -1.63 -18.10
N ALA A 109 5.74 -0.94 -17.64
CA ALA A 109 6.12 -0.91 -16.22
C ALA A 109 4.98 -0.39 -15.32
N GLU A 110 4.33 0.71 -15.71
CA GLU A 110 3.17 1.25 -14.96
C GLU A 110 1.98 0.28 -14.92
N LYS A 111 1.71 -0.42 -16.03
CA LYS A 111 0.65 -1.43 -16.08
C LYS A 111 0.94 -2.60 -15.15
N ILE A 112 2.19 -3.07 -15.12
CA ILE A 112 2.64 -4.12 -14.19
C ILE A 112 2.42 -3.66 -12.74
N GLU A 113 2.79 -2.43 -12.39
CA GLU A 113 2.58 -1.90 -11.04
C GLU A 113 1.10 -1.89 -10.65
N LYS A 114 0.23 -1.44 -11.56
CA LYS A 114 -1.23 -1.40 -11.35
C LYS A 114 -1.81 -2.81 -11.15
N LEU A 115 -1.43 -3.78 -11.99
CA LEU A 115 -1.87 -5.17 -11.85
C LEU A 115 -1.37 -5.81 -10.56
N ALA A 116 -0.10 -5.62 -10.21
CA ALA A 116 0.47 -6.13 -8.96
C ALA A 116 -0.27 -5.58 -7.73
N LYS A 117 -0.57 -4.27 -7.73
CA LYS A 117 -1.36 -3.63 -6.68
C LYS A 117 -2.77 -4.22 -6.61
N LYS A 118 -3.43 -4.43 -7.74
CA LYS A 118 -4.77 -5.03 -7.81
C LYS A 118 -4.78 -6.45 -7.24
N ILE A 119 -3.88 -7.32 -7.68
CA ILE A 119 -3.75 -8.69 -7.17
C ILE A 119 -3.57 -8.69 -5.65
N ARG A 120 -2.66 -7.85 -5.13
CA ARG A 120 -2.41 -7.75 -3.69
C ARG A 120 -3.64 -7.27 -2.92
N SER A 121 -4.36 -6.28 -3.43
CA SER A 121 -5.57 -5.76 -2.78
C SER A 121 -6.65 -6.83 -2.73
N THR A 122 -6.92 -7.51 -3.85
CA THR A 122 -7.90 -8.60 -3.89
C THR A 122 -7.49 -9.76 -2.99
N ALA A 123 -6.19 -10.12 -2.94
CA ALA A 123 -5.69 -11.18 -2.07
C ALA A 123 -5.92 -10.89 -0.58
N LYS A 124 -5.85 -9.62 -0.16
CA LYS A 124 -6.13 -9.22 1.23
C LYS A 124 -7.61 -9.33 1.61
N GLU A 125 -8.50 -9.26 0.62
CA GLU A 125 -9.94 -9.41 0.81
C GLU A 125 -10.36 -10.89 0.85
N LEU A 126 -9.51 -11.80 0.34
CA LEU A 126 -9.74 -13.22 0.49
C LEU A 126 -9.50 -13.65 1.96
N PRO A 127 -10.36 -14.50 2.53
CA PRO A 127 -10.11 -15.09 3.84
C PRO A 127 -8.83 -15.93 3.79
N PRO A 128 -8.07 -16.01 4.91
CA PRO A 128 -6.91 -16.89 4.99
C PRO A 128 -7.34 -18.32 4.65
N GLU A 129 -6.52 -19.06 3.90
CA GLU A 129 -6.82 -20.46 3.60
C GLU A 129 -7.13 -21.19 4.91
N PRO A 130 -8.25 -21.94 4.98
CA PRO A 130 -8.42 -22.88 6.07
C PRO A 130 -7.25 -23.86 5.98
N LEU A 131 -6.52 -23.99 7.10
CA LEU A 131 -5.42 -24.95 7.25
C LEU A 131 -5.87 -26.28 6.63
N PRO A 132 -4.99 -26.98 5.87
CA PRO A 132 -5.33 -28.29 5.34
C PRO A 132 -5.78 -29.16 6.52
N ASP A 133 -7.07 -29.52 6.56
CA ASP A 133 -7.59 -30.43 7.57
C ASP A 133 -6.85 -31.75 7.34
N GLY A 134 -5.95 -32.08 8.26
CA GLY A 134 -5.05 -33.23 8.20
C GLY A 134 -5.77 -34.57 8.32
N ARG A 135 -7.05 -34.63 7.94
CA ARG A 135 -7.88 -35.83 7.95
C ARG A 135 -7.97 -36.38 6.53
N ARG A 136 -7.01 -37.25 6.22
CA ARG A 136 -7.14 -38.34 5.25
C ARG A 136 -7.15 -39.65 6.00
#